data_AF-A0A660PLD1-F1
#
_entry.id   AF-A0A660PLD1-F1
#
_cell.length_a   1.000
_cell.length_b   1.000
_cell.length_c   1.000
_cell.angle_alpha   90.00
_cell.angle_beta   90.00
_cell.angle_gamma   90.00
#
_symmetry.space_group_name_H-M   'P 1'
#
loop_
_entity.id
_entity.type
_entity.pdbx_description
1 polymer ?
#
loop_
_entity_poly.entity_id
_entity_poly.type
_entity_poly.pdbx_seq_one_letter_code
_entity_poly.pdbx_strand_id
1 'polypeptide(L)'
;MARVQKPPPGRVVVSIIYSSWDALADALRQLERQFGRVQCETIEVPYTSDNYNEEMGEQLLRRFYSFERLVNRDRLPEVKAACYKIEKLFGDVVDDYAFRTVNLD
;
A
#
# COMPACT_ATOMS: atom_id res chain seq x y z
N MET A 1 -6.84 -39.67 -3.81
CA MET A 1 -7.77 -38.53 -3.89
C MET A 1 -7.08 -37.29 -3.35
N ALA A 2 -6.99 -36.21 -4.11
CA ALA A 2 -6.40 -34.96 -3.62
C ALA A 2 -7.36 -34.30 -2.61
N ARG A 3 -6.86 -34.01 -1.41
CA ARG A 3 -7.64 -33.32 -0.37
C ARG A 3 -7.47 -31.82 -0.56
N VAL A 4 -8.51 -31.14 -1.03
CA VAL A 4 -8.51 -29.68 -1.11
C VAL A 4 -8.40 -29.12 0.30
N GLN A 5 -7.33 -28.39 0.59
CA GLN A 5 -7.09 -27.75 1.89
C GLN A 5 -7.16 -26.24 1.73
N LYS A 6 -7.82 -25.57 2.67
CA LYS A 6 -7.80 -24.10 2.72
C LYS A 6 -6.37 -23.67 3.07
N PRO A 7 -5.77 -22.76 2.30
CA PRO A 7 -4.44 -22.27 2.63
C PRO A 7 -4.46 -21.51 3.97
N PRO A 8 -3.40 -21.59 4.77
CA PRO A 8 -3.33 -20.85 6.03
C PRO A 8 -3.31 -19.33 5.77
N PRO A 9 -3.70 -18.53 6.78
CA PRO A 9 -3.57 -17.08 6.74
C PRO A 9 -2.16 -16.63 6.32
N GLY A 10 -2.10 -15.60 5.49
CA GLY A 10 -0.87 -15.01 4.99
C GLY A 10 -0.56 -13.69 5.69
N ARG A 11 0.71 -13.30 5.65
CA ARG A 11 1.13 -11.95 6.05
C ARG A 11 0.82 -10.97 4.94
N VAL A 12 0.29 -9.81 5.29
CA VAL A 12 0.12 -8.70 4.35
C VAL A 12 1.47 -8.05 4.15
N VAL A 13 1.88 -7.94 2.88
CA VAL A 13 3.01 -7.14 2.44
C VAL A 13 2.45 -6.06 1.53
N VAL A 14 2.80 -4.81 1.77
CA VAL A 14 2.38 -3.67 0.96
C VAL A 14 3.62 -2.96 0.42
N SER A 15 3.63 -2.74 -0.88
CA SER A 15 4.50 -1.83 -1.58
C SER A 15 3.92 -0.41 -1.48
N ILE A 16 4.69 0.51 -0.93
CA ILE A 16 4.30 1.92 -0.86
C ILE A 16 5.22 2.73 -1.76
N ILE A 17 4.64 3.36 -2.79
CA ILE A 17 5.29 4.39 -3.59
C ILE A 17 4.82 5.74 -3.06
N TYR A 18 5.72 6.70 -2.86
CA TYR A 18 5.36 8.00 -2.29
C TYR A 18 6.24 9.13 -2.82
N SER A 19 5.64 10.32 -2.88
CA SER A 19 6.31 11.61 -3.14
C SER A 19 6.33 12.52 -1.90
N SER A 20 5.64 12.14 -0.83
CA SER A 20 5.60 12.88 0.44
C SER A 20 5.84 11.96 1.63
N TRP A 21 6.78 12.35 2.48
CA TRP A 21 7.10 11.65 3.73
C TRP A 21 5.98 11.71 4.76
N ASP A 22 5.31 12.85 4.86
CA ASP A 22 4.17 13.01 5.78
C ASP A 22 3.02 12.10 5.35
N ALA A 23 2.75 12.02 4.04
CA ALA A 23 1.73 11.13 3.50
C ALA A 23 2.08 9.64 3.72
N LEU A 24 3.36 9.25 3.56
CA LEU A 24 3.82 7.90 3.92
C LEU A 24 3.56 7.59 5.40
N ALA A 25 3.98 8.49 6.30
CA ALA A 25 3.82 8.29 7.73
C ALA A 25 2.34 8.15 8.12
N ASP A 26 1.47 8.98 7.52
CA ASP A 26 0.04 8.95 7.78
C ASP A 26 -0.63 7.70 7.20
N ALA A 27 -0.27 7.30 5.97
CA ALA A 27 -0.74 6.07 5.37
C ALA A 27 -0.33 4.85 6.20
N LEU A 28 0.91 4.80 6.70
CA LEU A 28 1.38 3.74 7.61
C LEU A 28 0.53 3.69 8.88
N ARG A 29 0.22 4.82 9.51
CA ARG A 29 -0.67 4.86 10.68
C ARG A 29 -2.05 4.27 10.38
N GLN A 30 -2.60 4.48 9.18
CA GLN A 30 -3.86 3.86 8.77
C GLN A 30 -3.72 2.36 8.52
N LEU A 31 -2.65 1.93 7.85
CA LEU A 31 -2.36 0.52 7.61
C LEU A 31 -2.16 -0.25 8.92
N GLU A 32 -1.47 0.34 9.90
CA GLU A 32 -1.25 -0.30 11.19
C GLU A 32 -2.56 -0.50 11.98
N ARG A 33 -3.51 0.43 11.86
CA ARG A 33 -4.86 0.26 12.45
C ARG A 33 -5.60 -0.93 11.83
N GLN A 34 -5.39 -1.18 10.53
CA GLN A 34 -6.06 -2.27 9.79
C GLN A 34 -5.36 -3.62 9.95
N PHE A 35 -4.03 -3.63 9.92
CA PHE A 35 -3.21 -4.84 9.76
C PHE A 35 -2.25 -5.09 10.94
N GLY A 36 -2.35 -4.31 12.01
CA GLY A 36 -1.43 -4.40 13.16
C GLY A 36 -0.11 -3.70 12.88
N ARG A 37 0.81 -3.70 13.85
CA ARG A 37 2.08 -2.96 13.76
C ARG A 37 2.92 -3.43 12.57
N VAL A 38 3.77 -2.55 12.07
CA VAL A 38 4.81 -2.92 11.10
C VAL A 38 5.73 -3.95 11.76
N GLN A 39 5.87 -5.10 11.09
CA GLN A 39 6.78 -6.16 11.50
C GLN A 39 8.15 -6.03 10.83
N CYS A 40 8.16 -5.70 9.54
CA CYS A 40 9.39 -5.48 8.77
C CYS A 40 9.17 -4.37 7.76
N GLU A 41 10.24 -3.63 7.49
CA GLU A 41 10.33 -2.66 6.40
C GLU A 41 11.62 -2.88 5.61
N THR A 42 11.61 -2.53 4.32
CA THR A 42 12.83 -2.51 3.51
C THR A 42 13.52 -1.16 3.61
N ILE A 43 14.78 -1.11 3.14
CA ILE A 43 15.38 0.16 2.78
C ILE A 43 14.55 0.86 1.70
N GLU A 44 14.71 2.17 1.66
CA GLU A 44 14.18 3.02 0.61
C GLU A 44 14.91 2.79 -0.70
N VAL A 45 14.15 2.74 -1.79
CA VAL A 45 14.70 2.64 -3.14
C VAL A 45 14.07 3.74 -4.01
N PRO A 46 14.87 4.51 -4.78
CA PRO A 46 14.34 5.38 -5.80
C PRO A 46 13.44 4.62 -6.78
N TYR A 47 12.30 5.21 -7.10
CA TYR A 47 11.33 4.65 -8.02
C TYR A 47 11.13 5.59 -9.19
N THR A 48 11.37 5.08 -10.39
CA THR A 48 11.13 5.81 -11.63
C THR A 48 10.18 4.99 -12.48
N SER A 49 9.03 5.58 -12.80
CA SER A 49 8.05 4.99 -13.71
C SER A 49 7.30 6.09 -14.43
N ASP A 50 7.27 6.02 -15.76
CA ASP A 50 6.58 7.00 -16.59
C ASP A 50 5.08 7.10 -16.25
N ASN A 51 4.49 6.00 -15.77
CA ASN A 51 3.05 5.90 -15.49
C ASN A 51 2.60 6.63 -14.23
N TYR A 52 3.51 6.99 -13.32
CA TYR A 52 3.17 7.65 -12.05
C TYR A 52 3.60 9.12 -12.01
N ASN A 53 4.46 9.55 -12.92
CA ASN A 53 5.02 10.91 -12.90
C ASN A 53 3.93 11.97 -13.09
N GLU A 54 2.95 11.72 -13.96
CA GLU A 54 1.83 12.64 -14.21
C GLU A 54 0.92 12.79 -12.98
N GLU A 55 0.73 11.72 -12.21
CA GLU A 55 -0.16 11.68 -11.05
C GLU A 55 0.53 12.10 -9.74
N MET A 56 1.81 11.76 -9.57
CA MET A 56 2.52 11.83 -8.29
C MET A 56 3.74 12.75 -8.30
N GLY A 57 4.15 13.24 -9.48
CA GLY A 57 5.36 14.02 -9.68
C GLY A 57 6.63 13.17 -9.84
N GLU A 58 7.78 13.83 -9.87
CA GLU A 58 9.09 13.19 -10.02
C GLU A 58 9.70 12.77 -8.67
N GLN A 59 10.82 12.03 -8.72
CA GLN A 59 11.61 11.63 -7.55
C GLN A 59 10.85 10.75 -6.55
N LEU A 60 10.02 9.84 -7.06
CA LEU A 60 9.27 8.91 -6.23
C LEU A 60 10.22 7.96 -5.49
N LEU A 61 9.80 7.56 -4.31
CA LEU A 61 10.49 6.59 -3.47
C LEU A 61 9.57 5.39 -3.25
N ARG A 62 10.17 4.21 -3.10
CA ARG A 62 9.44 2.98 -2.82
C ARG A 62 10.01 2.27 -1.61
N ARG A 63 9.11 1.77 -0.76
CA ARG A 63 9.42 0.91 0.39
C ARG A 63 8.40 -0.22 0.47
N PHE A 64 8.81 -1.37 1.01
CA PHE A 64 7.91 -2.48 1.31
C PHE A 64 7.75 -2.61 2.81
N TYR A 65 6.52 -2.86 3.23
CA TYR A 65 6.15 -3.06 4.62
C TYR A 65 5.43 -4.38 4.77
N SER A 66 5.66 -5.06 5.88
CA SER A 66 4.85 -6.19 6.32
C SER A 66 4.29 -5.94 7.70
N PHE A 67 3.14 -6.54 7.99
CA PHE A 67 2.40 -6.27 9.22
C PHE A 67 2.24 -7.53 10.08
N GLU A 68 2.11 -7.35 11.40
CA GLU A 68 2.04 -8.46 12.35
C GLU A 68 0.78 -9.33 12.17
N ARG A 69 -0.36 -8.75 11.80
CA ARG A 69 -1.63 -9.49 11.66
C ARG A 69 -1.60 -10.36 10.41
N LEU A 70 -1.87 -11.65 10.59
CA LEU A 70 -2.13 -12.56 9.48
C LEU A 70 -3.59 -12.42 9.03
N VAL A 71 -3.81 -12.47 7.71
CA VAL A 71 -5.14 -12.36 7.09
C VAL A 71 -5.44 -13.63 6.29
N ASN A 72 -6.71 -14.04 6.28
CA ASN A 72 -7.13 -15.12 5.38
C ASN A 72 -6.94 -14.67 3.92
N ARG A 73 -6.45 -15.58 3.06
CA ARG A 73 -6.10 -15.24 1.66
C ARG A 73 -7.31 -14.85 0.81
N ASP A 74 -8.51 -15.29 1.18
CA ASP A 74 -9.78 -14.91 0.57
C ASP A 74 -10.17 -13.44 0.86
N ARG A 75 -9.53 -12.78 1.83
CA ARG A 75 -9.74 -11.37 2.16
C ARG A 75 -8.84 -10.41 1.38
N LEU A 76 -8.02 -10.89 0.44
CA LEU A 76 -7.16 -10.03 -0.38
C LEU A 76 -7.95 -8.89 -1.09
N PRO A 77 -9.17 -9.11 -1.60
CA PRO A 77 -9.99 -8.01 -2.14
C PRO A 77 -10.31 -6.93 -1.09
N GLU A 78 -10.58 -7.32 0.16
CA GLU A 78 -10.83 -6.37 1.25
C GLU A 78 -9.57 -5.61 1.64
N VAL A 79 -8.41 -6.27 1.64
CA VAL A 79 -7.10 -5.64 1.84
C VAL A 79 -6.87 -4.58 0.78
N LYS A 80 -7.07 -4.91 -0.51
CA LYS A 80 -6.90 -3.94 -1.59
C LYS A 80 -7.91 -2.80 -1.52
N ALA A 81 -9.15 -3.07 -1.14
CA ALA A 81 -10.16 -2.03 -0.91
C ALA A 81 -9.79 -1.10 0.25
N ALA A 82 -9.16 -1.61 1.31
CA ALA A 82 -8.64 -0.80 2.40
C ALA A 82 -7.47 0.08 1.94
N CYS A 83 -6.51 -0.47 1.20
CA CYS A 83 -5.41 0.30 0.59
C CYS A 83 -5.96 1.44 -0.28
N TYR A 84 -6.89 1.14 -1.19
CA TYR A 84 -7.50 2.15 -2.06
C TYR A 84 -8.20 3.27 -1.30
N LYS A 85 -8.89 2.95 -0.19
CA LYS A 85 -9.51 3.97 0.67
C LYS A 85 -8.48 4.86 1.36
N ILE A 86 -7.34 4.30 1.74
CA ILE A 86 -6.24 5.06 2.37
C ILE A 86 -5.57 5.97 1.33
N GLU A 87 -5.29 5.48 0.13
CA GLU A 87 -4.73 6.29 -0.97
C GLU A 87 -5.56 7.55 -1.23
N LYS A 88 -6.89 7.43 -1.23
CA LYS A 88 -7.81 8.56 -1.43
C LYS A 88 -7.73 9.65 -0.36
N LEU A 89 -7.15 9.38 0.81
CA LEU A 89 -6.95 10.42 1.84
C LEU A 89 -5.79 11.35 1.50
N PHE A 90 -4.93 10.94 0.56
CA PHE A 90 -3.69 11.62 0.19
C PHE A 90 -3.67 11.91 -1.32
N GLY A 91 -4.84 12.04 -1.91
CA GLY A 91 -5.02 12.36 -3.30
C GLY A 91 -6.24 13.23 -3.50
N ASP A 92 -6.26 13.89 -4.64
CA ASP A 92 -7.36 14.74 -5.07
C ASP A 92 -7.67 14.46 -6.54
N VAL A 93 -8.85 14.86 -6.98
CA VAL A 93 -9.26 14.77 -8.37
C VAL A 93 -9.63 16.16 -8.83
N VAL A 94 -8.89 16.67 -9.82
CA VAL A 94 -9.14 17.97 -10.45
C VAL A 94 -9.54 17.69 -11.89
N ASP A 95 -10.79 18.02 -12.23
CA ASP A 95 -11.43 17.65 -13.49
C ASP A 95 -11.36 16.13 -13.74
N ASP A 96 -10.73 15.70 -14.84
CA ASP A 96 -10.52 14.30 -15.21
C ASP A 96 -9.15 13.75 -14.74
N TYR A 97 -8.38 14.52 -13.98
CA TYR A 97 -7.04 14.16 -13.54
C TYR A 97 -7.02 13.78 -12.06
N ALA A 98 -6.51 12.59 -11.76
CA ALA A 98 -6.22 12.15 -10.40
C ALA A 98 -4.79 12.54 -10.03
N PHE A 99 -4.62 13.00 -8.79
CA PHE A 99 -3.33 13.25 -8.18
C PHE A 99 -3.27 12.53 -6.84
N ARG A 100 -2.10 11.99 -6.49
CA ARG A 100 -1.88 11.40 -5.16
C ARG A 100 -0.43 11.50 -4.75
N THR A 101 -0.20 11.50 -3.44
CA THR A 101 1.15 11.53 -2.89
C THR A 101 1.62 10.17 -2.38
N VAL A 102 0.72 9.17 -2.32
CA VAL A 102 1.03 7.77 -2.00
C VAL A 102 0.24 6.81 -2.86
N ASN A 103 0.87 5.69 -3.23
CA ASN A 103 0.24 4.52 -3.82
C ASN A 103 0.55 3.29 -2.96
N LEU A 104 -0.47 2.47 -2.70
CA LEU A 104 -0.46 1.32 -1.81
C LEU A 104 -0.85 0.06 -2.60
N ASP A 105 0.11 -0.82 -2.83
CA ASP A 105 -0.07 -2.07 -3.56
C ASP A 105 0.22 -3.33 -2.75
#